data_AF-A0A4Q0VR57-F1
#
_entry.id   AF-A0A4Q0VR57-F1
#
_cell.length_a   1.000
_cell.length_b   1.000
_cell.length_c   1.000
_cell.angle_alpha   90.00
_cell.angle_beta   90.00
_cell.angle_gamma   90.00
#
_symmetry.space_group_name_H-M   'P 1'
#
loop_
_entity.id
_entity.type
_entity.pdbx_description
1 polymer ?
#
loop_
_entity_poly.entity_id
_entity_poly.type
_entity_poly.pdbx_seq_one_letter_code
_entity_poly.pdbx_strand_id
1 'polypeptide(L)'
;MSVSVSAQPEFEELIEVEVLSGDTLWSIASKHTEGMSILSYITILKRENNLTSDHIYPGQILLVPQLKRKEEFVRNEGDYLLSSKY
;
A
#
# COMPACT_ATOMS: atom_id res chain seq x y z
N MET A 1 17.96 -21.07 16.63
CA MET A 1 17.61 -19.65 16.47
C MET A 1 16.13 -19.57 16.20
N SER A 2 15.34 -19.31 17.24
CA SER A 2 13.90 -19.10 17.14
C SER A 2 13.67 -17.61 16.92
N VAL A 3 13.46 -17.22 15.66
CA VAL A 3 12.83 -15.95 15.39
C VAL A 3 11.35 -16.12 15.69
N SER A 4 10.95 -15.80 16.92
CA SER A 4 9.55 -15.57 17.24
C SER A 4 9.13 -14.32 16.49
N VAL A 5 8.69 -14.48 15.25
CA VAL A 5 8.01 -13.40 14.52
C VAL A 5 6.64 -13.30 15.17
N SER A 6 6.54 -12.43 16.18
CA SER A 6 5.25 -11.95 16.65
C SER A 6 4.64 -11.21 15.46
N ALA A 7 3.81 -11.92 14.70
CA ALA A 7 3.18 -11.42 13.47
C ALA A 7 2.16 -10.33 13.81
N GLN A 8 2.66 -9.14 14.13
CA GLN A 8 1.90 -7.91 14.07
C GLN A 8 2.19 -7.28 12.71
N PRO A 9 1.16 -6.85 11.95
CA PRO A 9 1.37 -6.10 10.73
C PRO A 9 1.98 -4.74 11.11
N GLU A 10 3.29 -4.62 11.04
CA GLU A 10 4.00 -3.36 11.23
C GLU A 10 3.98 -2.58 9.90
N PHE A 11 3.34 -1.41 9.91
CA PHE A 11 3.38 -0.48 8.78
C PHE A 11 4.78 0.12 8.71
N GLU A 12 5.66 -0.52 7.94
CA GLU A 12 7.08 -0.18 7.89
C GLU A 12 7.42 0.94 6.91
N GLU A 13 6.49 1.34 6.04
CA GLU A 13 6.73 2.42 5.07
C GLU A 13 5.49 3.30 4.89
N LEU A 14 5.70 4.61 4.85
CA LEU A 14 4.72 5.56 4.34
C LEU A 14 5.03 5.79 2.87
N ILE A 15 4.07 5.49 2.01
CA ILE A 15 4.16 5.80 0.58
C ILE A 15 3.35 7.06 0.25
N GLU A 16 3.86 7.86 -0.66
CA GLU A 16 3.19 9.05 -1.18
C GLU A 16 2.31 8.64 -2.37
N VAL A 17 0.99 8.78 -2.22
CA VAL A 17 0.02 8.51 -3.29
C VAL A 17 -0.60 9.81 -3.73
N GLU A 18 -0.45 10.13 -5.01
CA GLU A 18 -1.18 11.23 -5.64
C GLU A 18 -2.63 10.82 -5.89
N VAL A 19 -3.56 11.63 -5.40
CA VAL A 19 -4.99 11.46 -5.66
C VAL A 19 -5.28 11.80 -7.12
N LEU A 20 -5.85 10.87 -7.88
CA LEU A 20 -6.28 11.14 -9.24
C LEU A 20 -7.76 11.56 -9.29
N SER A 21 -8.17 12.17 -10.40
CA SER A 21 -9.56 12.53 -10.61
C SER A 21 -10.44 11.28 -10.66
N GLY A 22 -11.34 11.15 -9.68
CA GLY A 22 -12.20 9.97 -9.50
C GLY A 22 -11.76 9.02 -8.38
N ASP A 23 -10.56 9.22 -7.81
CA ASP A 23 -10.18 8.51 -6.59
C ASP A 23 -10.93 9.08 -5.38
N THR A 24 -11.26 8.17 -4.45
CA THR A 24 -11.86 8.51 -3.17
C THR A 24 -10.96 8.01 -2.05
N LEU A 25 -11.08 8.61 -0.86
CA LEU A 25 -10.35 8.16 0.32
C LEU A 25 -10.58 6.67 0.60
N TRP A 26 -11.80 6.20 0.34
CA TRP A 26 -12.19 4.80 0.41
C TRP A 26 -11.49 3.94 -0.63
N SER A 27 -11.47 4.35 -1.90
CA SER A 27 -10.81 3.60 -2.98
C SER A 27 -9.30 3.47 -2.74
N ILE A 28 -8.64 4.53 -2.28
CA ILE A 28 -7.22 4.55 -1.95
C ILE A 28 -6.96 3.63 -0.75
N ALA A 29 -7.71 3.82 0.35
CA ALA A 29 -7.58 2.97 1.52
C ALA A 29 -7.80 1.49 1.16
N SER A 30 -8.87 1.17 0.43
CA SER A 30 -9.20 -0.21 0.04
C SER A 30 -8.13 -0.89 -0.81
N LYS A 31 -7.30 -0.13 -1.55
CA LYS A 31 -6.16 -0.68 -2.33
C LYS A 31 -4.98 -1.04 -1.43
N HIS A 32 -4.80 -0.36 -0.30
CA HIS A 32 -3.65 -0.49 0.59
C HIS A 32 -3.98 -1.15 1.95
N THR A 33 -5.27 -1.39 2.23
CA THR A 33 -5.72 -2.08 3.43
C THR A 33 -5.45 -3.59 3.32
N GLU A 34 -4.25 -4.01 3.68
CA GLU A 34 -3.91 -5.45 3.79
C GLU A 34 -4.17 -5.94 5.23
N GLY A 35 -5.36 -6.47 5.50
CA GLY A 35 -5.69 -7.10 6.79
C GLY A 35 -6.18 -6.16 7.90
N MET A 36 -6.29 -4.86 7.64
CA MET A 36 -6.93 -3.88 8.53
C MET A 36 -8.29 -3.44 7.97
N SER A 37 -9.25 -3.14 8.85
CA SER A 37 -10.49 -2.47 8.46
C SER A 37 -10.23 -1.11 7.81
N ILE A 38 -10.84 -0.90 6.64
CA ILE A 38 -10.74 0.34 5.84
C ILE A 38 -10.99 1.59 6.69
N LEU A 39 -11.96 1.56 7.61
CA LEU A 39 -12.27 2.68 8.51
C LEU A 39 -11.11 3.04 9.46
N SER A 40 -10.44 2.03 10.03
CA SER A 40 -9.27 2.25 10.90
C SER A 40 -8.11 2.81 10.08
N TYR A 41 -7.92 2.29 8.87
CA TYR A 41 -6.89 2.74 7.95
C TYR A 41 -7.10 4.20 7.53
N ILE A 42 -8.33 4.57 7.14
CA ILE A 42 -8.71 5.95 6.83
C ILE A 42 -8.41 6.88 8.00
N THR A 43 -8.67 6.45 9.24
CA THR A 43 -8.40 7.25 10.44
C THR A 43 -6.90 7.51 10.61
N ILE A 44 -6.06 6.51 10.39
CA ILE A 44 -4.60 6.65 10.43
C ILE A 44 -4.14 7.56 9.30
N LEU A 45 -4.56 7.30 8.07
CA LEU A 45 -4.24 8.11 6.90
C LEU A 45 -4.58 9.59 7.11
N LYS A 46 -5.77 9.89 7.64
CA LYS A 46 -6.16 11.26 7.97
C LYS A 46 -5.25 11.89 9.00
N ARG A 47 -4.89 11.15 10.05
CA ARG A 47 -3.98 11.63 11.10
C ARG A 47 -2.61 11.97 10.52
N GLU A 48 -2.04 11.07 9.73
CA GLU A 48 -0.73 11.25 9.09
C GLU A 48 -0.71 12.42 8.10
N ASN A 49 -1.81 12.63 7.39
CA ASN A 49 -1.95 13.74 6.42
C ASN A 49 -2.54 15.03 7.03
N ASN A 50 -2.74 15.06 8.35
CA ASN A 50 -3.43 16.14 9.06
C ASN A 50 -4.77 16.55 8.43
N LEU A 51 -5.49 15.60 7.85
CA LEU A 51 -6.80 15.81 7.26
C LEU A 51 -7.85 15.90 8.36
N THR A 52 -8.54 17.03 8.41
CA THR A 52 -9.69 17.25 9.31
C THR A 52 -11.01 16.80 8.68
N SER A 53 -11.01 16.46 7.38
CA SER A 53 -12.20 16.07 6.62
C SER A 53 -11.90 14.88 5.70
N ASP A 54 -12.95 14.19 5.26
CA ASP A 54 -12.90 13.13 4.25
C ASP A 54 -12.73 13.65 2.82
N HIS A 55 -12.76 14.98 2.64
CA HIS A 55 -12.60 15.61 1.33
C HIS A 55 -11.13 15.59 0.91
N ILE A 56 -10.90 15.00 -0.26
CA ILE A 56 -9.60 14.98 -0.95
C ILE A 56 -9.78 15.57 -2.34
N TYR A 57 -8.71 16.17 -2.86
CA TYR A 57 -8.71 16.78 -4.18
C TYR A 57 -7.73 16.07 -5.11
N PRO A 58 -8.06 15.95 -6.41
CA PRO A 58 -7.10 15.42 -7.38
C PRO A 58 -5.84 16.31 -7.44
N GLY A 59 -4.67 15.68 -7.52
CA GLY A 59 -3.35 16.33 -7.42
C GLY A 59 -2.82 16.47 -5.99
N GLN A 60 -3.57 16.03 -4.98
CA GLN A 60 -3.12 16.01 -3.60
C GLN A 60 -2.24 14.79 -3.32
N ILE A 61 -1.12 14.98 -2.64
CA ILE A 61 -0.27 13.88 -2.17
C ILE A 61 -0.76 13.43 -0.81
N LEU A 62 -1.02 12.12 -0.67
CA LEU A 62 -1.43 11.48 0.57
C LEU A 62 -0.38 10.46 1.04
N LEU A 63 0.06 10.60 2.27
CA LEU A 63 0.87 9.63 3.00
C LEU A 63 0.01 8.45 3.40
N VAL A 64 0.19 7.31 2.75
CA VAL A 64 -0.52 6.07 3.02
C VAL A 64 0.42 5.08 3.72
N PRO A 65 0.04 4.52 4.89
CA PRO A 65 0.84 3.50 5.55
C PRO A 65 0.72 2.18 4.78
N GLN A 66 1.82 1.70 4.20
CA GLN A 66 1.84 0.45 3.47
C GLN A 66 2.49 -0.64 4.33
N LEU A 67 1.82 -1.78 4.40
CA LEU A 67 2.42 -2.97 4.97
C LEU A 67 3.44 -3.49 3.97
N LYS A 68 4.71 -3.47 4.35
CA LYS A 68 5.71 -4.25 3.64
C LYS A 68 5.41 -5.71 3.94
N ARG A 69 4.66 -6.34 3.06
CA ARG A 69 4.73 -7.79 3.01
C ARG A 69 6.19 -8.10 2.69
N LYS A 70 6.87 -8.82 3.57
CA LYS A 70 8.12 -9.52 3.25
C LYS A 70 7.81 -10.57 2.17
N GLU A 71 7.48 -10.12 0.97
CA GLU A 71 7.50 -10.98 -0.20
C GLU A 71 8.97 -10.99 -0.65
N GLU A 72 9.73 -11.94 -0.11
CA GLU A 72 10.83 -12.54 -0.84
C GLU A 72 10.30 -12.85 -2.24
N PHE A 73 10.64 -12.01 -3.21
CA PHE A 73 10.57 -12.36 -4.60
C PHE A 73 11.57 -13.49 -4.86
N VAL A 74 11.20 -14.73 -4.51
CA VAL A 74 11.69 -15.89 -5.26
C VAL A 74 11.02 -15.80 -6.63
N ARG A 75 11.64 -15.01 -7.52
CA ARG A 75 11.33 -15.02 -8.95
C ARG A 75 11.74 -16.39 -9.50
N ASN A 76 10.85 -17.36 -9.38
CA ASN A 76 10.93 -18.56 -10.20
C ASN A 76 9.97 -18.41 -11.37
N GLU A 77 10.50 -18.73 -12.55
CA GLU A 77 9.86 -18.87 -13.86
C GLU A 77 9.67 -17.59 -14.68
N GLY A 78 10.43 -17.48 -15.79
CA GLY A 78 9.76 -17.13 -17.06
C GLY A 78 10.44 -16.26 -18.11
N ASP A 79 11.51 -15.52 -17.84
CA ASP A 79 12.11 -14.60 -18.83
C ASP A 79 13.63 -14.84 -18.88
N TYR A 80 14.30 -15.17 -20.00
CA TYR A 80 14.36 -14.44 -21.26
C TYR A 80 14.64 -15.34 -22.49
N LEU A 81 13.80 -15.23 -23.53
CA LEU A 81 14.12 -15.17 -24.98
C LEU A 81 15.06 -16.19 -25.66
N LEU A 82 14.50 -17.07 -26.51
CA LEU A 82 14.87 -17.25 -27.93
C LEU A 82 13.89 -18.20 -28.65
N SER A 83 12.67 -17.71 -28.93
CA SER A 83 11.93 -18.15 -30.11
C SER A 83 12.24 -17.19 -31.26
N SER A 84 13.36 -17.44 -31.93
CA SER A 84 13.56 -17.01 -33.30
C SER A 84 14.50 -18.00 -33.97
N LYS A 85 13.86 -18.96 -34.63
CA LYS A 85 14.20 -19.40 -35.98
C LYS A 85 15.67 -19.79 -36.19
N TYR A 86 15.93 -21.09 -36.05
CA TYR A 86 16.79 -21.83 -36.98
C TYR A 86 16.09 -23.13 -37.35
#